data_AF-A0A1B8D1X5-F1
#
_entry.id   AF-A0A1B8D1X5-F1
#
_cell.length_a   1.000
_cell.length_b   1.000
_cell.length_c   1.000
_cell.angle_alpha   90.00
_cell.angle_beta   90.00
_cell.angle_gamma   90.00
#
_symmetry.space_group_name_H-M   'P 1'
#
loop_
_entity.id
_entity.type
_entity.pdbx_description
1 polymer ?
#
loop_
_entity_poly.entity_id
_entity_poly.type
_entity_poly.pdbx_seq_one_letter_code
_entity_poly.pdbx_strand_id
1 'polypeptide(L)' 'MVSSDSKIIIVGAGVFGLSTALWLARDGYKDITVFDRCSFDKNFYNPSNGCDGASADINKVFRMAYGEKL' A
#
# COMPACT_ATOMS: atom_id res chain seq x y z
N MET A 1 -7.45 -3.21 23.79
CA MET A 1 -6.78 -2.20 22.96
C MET A 1 -5.64 -2.87 22.21
N VAL A 2 -5.36 -2.45 20.98
CA VAL A 2 -4.24 -2.99 20.19
C VAL A 2 -2.91 -2.52 20.79
N SER A 3 -1.90 -3.38 20.80
CA SER A 3 -0.54 -3.11 21.32
C SER A 3 0.52 -3.34 20.24
N SER A 4 1.76 -2.93 20.48
CA SER A 4 2.92 -3.12 19.59
C SER A 4 3.20 -4.59 19.22
N ASP A 5 2.79 -5.53 20.08
CA ASP A 5 2.98 -6.97 19.90
C ASP A 5 1.72 -7.66 19.34
N SER A 6 0.69 -6.88 18.96
CA SER A 6 -0.50 -7.40 18.30
C SER A 6 -0.17 -7.85 16.87
N LYS A 7 -0.78 -8.96 16.45
CA LYS A 7 -0.68 -9.47 15.08
C LYS A 7 -1.63 -8.72 14.17
N ILE A 8 -1.11 -8.10 13.13
CA ILE A 8 -1.87 -7.26 12.21
C ILE A 8 -1.79 -7.85 10.81
N ILE A 9 -2.96 -8.08 10.22
CA ILE A 9 -3.12 -8.50 8.84
C ILE A 9 -3.61 -7.31 8.03
N ILE A 10 -2.91 -7.02 6.93
CA ILE A 10 -3.31 -6.02 5.94
C ILE A 10 -3.58 -6.76 4.63
N VAL A 11 -4.78 -6.57 4.08
CA VAL A 11 -5.17 -7.15 2.79
C VAL A 11 -5.07 -6.07 1.71
N GLY A 12 -4.20 -6.31 0.74
CA GLY A 12 -3.84 -5.39 -0.33
C GLY A 12 -2.50 -4.69 -0.06
N ALA A 13 -1.51 -4.94 -0.90
CA ALA A 13 -0.24 -4.21 -1.00
C ALA A 13 -0.34 -3.03 -2.00
N GLY A 14 -1.51 -2.37 -2.06
CA GLY A 14 -1.69 -1.11 -2.76
C GLY A 14 -1.28 0.09 -1.91
N VAL A 15 -1.59 1.31 -2.39
CA VAL A 15 -1.22 2.58 -1.74
C VAL A 15 -1.60 2.60 -0.25
N PHE A 16 -2.88 2.33 0.07
CA PHE A 16 -3.36 2.36 1.45
C PHE A 16 -2.75 1.27 2.33
N GLY A 17 -2.62 0.04 1.81
CA GLY A 17 -2.11 -1.07 2.60
C GLY A 17 -0.63 -0.92 2.93
N LEU A 18 0.20 -0.54 1.96
CA LEU A 18 1.61 -0.26 2.19
C LEU A 18 1.82 0.99 3.06
N SER A 19 1.03 2.05 2.87
CA SER A 19 1.13 3.22 3.75
C SER A 19 0.78 2.87 5.19
N THR A 20 -0.25 2.03 5.39
CA THR A 20 -0.64 1.55 6.72
C THR A 20 0.46 0.69 7.34
N ALA A 21 1.01 -0.27 6.58
CA ALA A 21 2.10 -1.13 7.04
C ALA A 21 3.34 -0.31 7.44
N LEU A 22 3.71 0.68 6.61
CA LEU A 22 4.85 1.56 6.86
C LEU A 22 4.68 2.36 8.15
N TRP A 23 3.51 2.94 8.38
CA TRP A 23 3.27 3.74 9.59
C TRP A 23 3.15 2.88 10.85
N LEU A 24 2.51 1.71 10.78
CA LEU A 24 2.50 0.75 11.88
C LEU A 24 3.93 0.30 12.26
N ALA A 25 4.76 -0.02 11.27
CA ALA A 25 6.15 -0.40 11.53
C ALA A 25 6.95 0.75 12.19
N ARG A 26 6.73 2.00 11.75
CA ARG A 26 7.34 3.19 12.35
C ARG A 26 6.88 3.47 13.78
N ASP A 27 5.61 3.17 14.07
CA ASP A 27 5.02 3.32 15.41
C ASP A 27 5.38 2.16 16.36
N GLY A 28 6.22 1.22 15.92
CA GLY A 28 6.79 0.16 16.77
C GLY A 28 5.98 -1.14 16.80
N TYR A 29 5.01 -1.31 15.91
CA TYR A 29 4.33 -2.59 15.73
C TYR A 29 5.24 -3.60 15.04
N LYS A 30 5.31 -4.82 15.58
CA LYS A 30 6.34 -5.81 15.21
C LYS A 30 5.85 -6.93 14.32
N ASP A 31 4.58 -7.29 14.41
CA ASP A 31 4.00 -8.46 13.72
C ASP A 31 2.93 -8.00 12.71
N ILE A 32 3.39 -7.50 11.57
CA ILE A 32 2.56 -6.98 10.47
C ILE A 32 2.78 -7.86 9.24
N THR A 33 1.71 -8.46 8.72
CA THR A 33 1.75 -9.23 7.48
C THR A 33 0.84 -8.60 6.43
N VAL A 34 1.38 -8.31 5.25
CA VAL A 34 0.63 -7.79 4.10
C VAL A 34 0.40 -8.92 3.11
N PHE A 35 -0.85 -9.17 2.75
CA PHE A 35 -1.22 -10.12 1.71
C PHE A 35 -1.69 -9.37 0.47
N ASP A 36 -1.22 -9.77 -0.71
CA ASP A 36 -1.76 -9.31 -1.99
C ASP A 36 -1.90 -10.49 -2.95
N ARG A 37 -2.78 -10.34 -3.93
CA ARG A 37 -2.95 -11.31 -5.01
C ARG A 37 -1.78 -11.23 -6.00
N CYS A 38 -1.25 -10.05 -6.25
CA CYS A 38 -0.10 -9.85 -7.14
C CYS A 38 1.20 -10.22 -6.42
N SER A 39 2.08 -10.96 -7.09
CA SER A 39 3.43 -11.26 -6.61
C SER A 39 4.37 -10.07 -6.85
N PHE A 40 4.18 -9.00 -6.06
CA PHE A 40 4.94 -7.76 -6.19
C PHE A 40 6.44 -7.89 -5.95
N ASP A 41 6.87 -8.94 -5.26
CA ASP A 41 8.27 -9.38 -5.12
C ASP A 41 8.90 -9.83 -6.44
N LYS A 42 8.08 -10.26 -7.42
CA LYS A 42 8.54 -10.76 -8.73
C LYS A 42 8.35 -9.75 -9.85
N ASN A 43 7.19 -9.08 -9.87
CA ASN A 43 6.82 -8.20 -10.96
C ASN A 43 7.08 -6.71 -10.67
N PHE A 44 7.48 -6.34 -9.44
CA PHE A 44 7.89 -5.00 -9.04
C PHE A 44 6.89 -3.89 -9.43
N TYR A 45 5.59 -4.16 -9.29
CA TYR A 45 4.50 -3.23 -9.65
C TYR A 45 4.47 -2.84 -11.13
N ASN A 46 5.13 -3.60 -12.01
CA ASN A 46 5.17 -3.31 -13.44
C ASN A 46 3.81 -3.59 -14.11
N PRO A 47 3.12 -2.58 -14.66
CA PRO A 47 1.82 -2.75 -15.32
C PRO A 47 1.89 -3.64 -16.57
N SER A 48 3.03 -3.63 -17.28
CA SER A 48 3.25 -4.50 -18.44
C SER A 48 3.53 -5.95 -18.07
N ASN A 49 3.71 -6.26 -16.78
CA ASN A 49 3.99 -7.59 -16.25
C ASN A 49 2.90 -8.06 -15.27
N GLY A 50 1.64 -7.85 -15.66
CA GLY A 50 0.48 -8.42 -14.96
C GLY A 50 0.10 -7.77 -13.64
N CYS A 51 0.63 -6.58 -13.34
CA CYS A 51 0.13 -5.77 -12.22
C CYS A 51 -1.10 -4.97 -12.68
N ASP A 52 -2.24 -5.21 -12.05
CA ASP A 52 -3.52 -4.57 -12.38
C ASP A 52 -4.06 -3.68 -11.24
N GLY A 53 -3.26 -3.43 -10.20
CA GLY A 53 -3.59 -2.47 -9.15
C GLY A 53 -3.65 -1.04 -9.70
N ALA A 54 -4.56 -0.21 -9.20
CA ALA A 54 -4.74 1.16 -9.68
C ALA A 54 -3.46 2.04 -9.60
N SER A 55 -2.55 1.70 -8.70
CA SER A 55 -1.25 2.35 -8.53
C SER A 55 -0.13 1.78 -9.40
N ALA A 56 -0.32 0.63 -10.05
CA ALA A 56 0.64 0.06 -10.99
C ALA A 56 0.59 0.83 -12.29
N ASP A 57 1.48 1.81 -12.43
CA ASP A 57 1.56 2.72 -13.57
C ASP A 57 2.98 3.26 -13.67
N ILE A 58 3.39 3.71 -14.85
CA ILE A 58 4.72 4.30 -15.04
C ILE A 58 4.81 5.64 -14.29
N ASN A 59 3.70 6.37 -14.25
CA ASN A 59 3.61 7.70 -13.66
C ASN A 59 2.20 7.97 -13.13
N LYS A 60 2.11 8.85 -12.13
CA LYS A 60 0.85 9.43 -11.65
C LYS A 60 0.97 10.94 -11.61
N VAL A 61 -0.11 11.64 -11.94
CA VAL A 61 -0.16 13.10 -11.82
C VAL A 61 -0.54 13.46 -10.39
N PHE A 62 0.27 14.32 -9.78
CA PHE A 62 -0.02 14.91 -8.48
C PHE A 62 -0.25 16.41 -8.63
N ARG A 63 -1.34 16.92 -8.07
CA ARG A 63 -1.73 18.34 -8.11
C ARG A 63 -2.37 18.70 -6.78
N MET A 64 -2.00 19.84 -6.21
CA MET A 64 -2.59 20.35 -4.96
C MET A 64 -3.71 21.38 -5.18
N ALA A 65 -3.85 21.93 -6.39
CA ALA A 65 -4.93 22.85 -6.74
C ALA A 65 -6.21 22.06 -7.04
N TYR A 66 -6.84 21.50 -6.02
CA TYR A 66 -8.18 20.93 -6.14
C TYR A 66 -9.20 22.05 -6.29
N GLY A 67 -10.21 21.85 -7.14
CA GLY A 67 -11.28 22.83 -7.25
C GLY A 67 -12.05 22.91 -5.92
N GLU A 68 -12.38 24.13 -5.48
CA GLU A 68 -13.57 24.28 -4.65
C GLU A 68 -14.75 23.85 -5.53
N LYS A 69 -15.63 22.98 -5.02
CA LYS A 69 -16.77 22.47 -5.77
C LYS A 69 -17.52 23.60 -6.49
N LEU A 70 -18.02 23.30 -7.70
CA LEU A 70 -19.23 23.93 -8.22
C LEU A 70 -20.44 23.50 -7.37
#